data_AF-A0A966IGK9-F1
#
_entry.id   AF-A0A966IGK9-F1
#
_cell.length_a   1.000
_cell.length_b   1.000
_cell.length_c   1.000
_cell.angle_alpha   90.00
_cell.angle_beta   90.00
_cell.angle_gamma   90.00
#
_symmetry.space_group_name_H-M   'P 1'
#
loop_
_entity.id
_entity.type
_entity.pdbx_description
1 polymer ?
#
loop_
_entity_poly.entity_id
_entity_poly.type
_entity_poly.pdbx_seq_one_letter_code
_entity_poly.pdbx_strand_id
1 'polypeptide(L)'
;KSATWSQIEMTLAPLSSKESGVKFAVIPVSSTKAVLIESRRVTKFSCGPTDRNGVLVYTYDATLGHGENFLTPAIPKGRAVTSIAPPCQVSPFPDPLLYEGDKVTVEEVTVIVLESGTLDRIRITRGN
;
A
#
# COMPACT_ATOMS: atom_id res chain seq x y z
N LYS A 1 -20.09 2.69 -13.41
CA LYS A 1 -19.48 3.89 -14.04
C LYS A 1 -18.16 4.14 -13.34
N SER A 2 -17.03 3.92 -14.01
CA SER A 2 -15.71 4.25 -13.43
C SER A 2 -15.56 5.77 -13.39
N ALA A 3 -15.11 6.33 -12.27
CA ALA A 3 -14.84 7.75 -12.15
C ALA A 3 -13.63 8.12 -13.04
N THR A 4 -13.78 9.14 -13.89
CA THR A 4 -12.73 9.61 -14.79
C THR A 4 -11.93 10.70 -14.07
N TRP A 5 -10.80 10.33 -13.47
CA TRP A 5 -9.83 11.27 -12.91
C TRP A 5 -8.45 10.93 -13.45
N SER A 6 -7.69 11.94 -13.86
CA SER A 6 -6.32 11.77 -14.36
C SER A 6 -5.32 11.70 -13.20
N GLN A 7 -5.57 12.45 -12.13
CA GLN A 7 -4.70 12.55 -10.97
C GLN A 7 -5.46 12.96 -9.71
N ILE A 8 -5.09 12.37 -8.58
CA ILE A 8 -5.53 12.76 -7.24
C ILE A 8 -4.28 12.90 -6.36
N GLU A 9 -4.19 13.96 -5.59
CA GLU A 9 -3.23 14.06 -4.49
C GLU A 9 -3.99 14.06 -3.17
N MET A 10 -3.46 13.34 -2.18
CA MET A 10 -4.08 13.26 -0.87
C MET A 10 -3.06 13.01 0.24
N THR A 11 -3.44 13.37 1.45
CA THR A 11 -2.65 13.10 2.66
C THR A 11 -3.32 11.98 3.46
N LEU A 12 -2.57 10.91 3.71
CA LEU A 12 -2.99 9.79 4.53
C LEU A 12 -2.54 9.99 5.97
N ALA A 13 -3.49 9.87 6.89
CA ALA A 13 -3.20 9.67 8.30
C ALA A 13 -2.97 8.18 8.56
N PRO A 14 -2.01 7.79 9.41
CA PRO A 14 -1.73 6.39 9.69
C PRO A 14 -2.98 5.62 10.12
N LEU A 15 -3.19 4.44 9.52
CA LEU A 15 -4.35 3.61 9.86
C LEU A 15 -4.35 3.20 11.34
N SER A 16 -3.16 3.04 11.93
CA SER A 16 -2.95 2.68 13.33
C SER A 16 -2.99 3.87 14.31
N SER A 17 -3.07 5.12 13.83
CA SER A 17 -3.12 6.30 14.72
C SER A 17 -4.55 6.73 15.02
N LYS A 18 -4.74 7.43 16.15
CA LYS A 18 -6.02 8.05 16.55
C LYS A 18 -6.28 9.41 15.89
N GLU A 19 -5.32 9.94 15.15
CA GLU A 19 -5.44 11.25 14.50
C GLU A 19 -6.57 11.26 13.48
N SER A 20 -7.23 12.41 13.31
CA SER A 20 -8.22 12.59 12.24
C SER A 20 -7.54 12.68 10.87
N GLY A 21 -8.24 12.27 9.81
CA GLY A 21 -7.76 12.38 8.42
C GLY A 21 -8.20 11.20 7.56
N VAL A 22 -7.77 11.18 6.29
CA VAL A 22 -8.03 10.03 5.42
C VAL A 22 -7.15 8.87 5.88
N LYS A 23 -7.76 7.80 6.38
CA LYS A 23 -7.04 6.62 6.89
C LYS A 23 -6.69 5.60 5.83
N PHE A 24 -7.50 5.57 4.78
CA PHE A 24 -7.51 4.50 3.81
C PHE A 24 -8.10 5.02 2.51
N ALA A 25 -7.44 4.74 1.40
CA ALA A 25 -7.97 5.02 0.08
C ALA A 25 -8.27 3.71 -0.65
N VAL A 26 -9.45 3.65 -1.25
CA VAL A 26 -9.91 2.53 -2.06
C VAL A 26 -10.14 3.04 -3.46
N ILE A 27 -9.43 2.47 -4.43
CA ILE A 27 -9.54 2.81 -5.84
C ILE A 27 -10.17 1.62 -6.57
N PRO A 28 -11.48 1.66 -6.88
CA PRO A 28 -12.12 0.61 -7.66
C PRO A 28 -11.50 0.54 -9.07
N VAL A 29 -11.06 -0.64 -9.47
CA VAL A 29 -10.52 -0.87 -10.82
C VAL A 29 -11.50 -1.64 -11.70
N SER A 30 -12.27 -2.57 -11.12
CA SER A 30 -13.39 -3.28 -11.78
C SER A 30 -14.54 -3.52 -10.79
N SER A 31 -15.55 -4.31 -11.17
CA SER A 31 -16.61 -4.76 -10.26
C SER A 31 -16.13 -5.73 -9.18
N THR A 32 -14.97 -6.35 -9.36
CA THR A 32 -14.42 -7.36 -8.45
C THR A 32 -13.04 -7.00 -7.93
N LYS A 33 -12.42 -5.91 -8.38
CA LYS A 33 -11.06 -5.54 -7.99
C LYS A 33 -10.95 -4.10 -7.53
N ALA A 34 -10.04 -3.88 -6.59
CA ALA A 34 -9.65 -2.55 -6.13
C ALA A 34 -8.16 -2.46 -5.80
N VAL A 35 -7.60 -1.25 -5.88
CA VAL A 35 -6.30 -0.91 -5.30
C VAL A 35 -6.53 -0.21 -3.97
N LEU A 36 -5.87 -0.73 -2.95
CA LEU A 36 -5.97 -0.30 -1.56
C LEU A 36 -4.68 0.38 -1.14
N ILE A 37 -4.80 1.52 -0.46
CA ILE A 37 -3.65 2.34 -0.08
C ILE A 37 -3.82 2.81 1.36
N GLU A 38 -2.79 2.57 2.17
CA GLU A 38 -2.77 2.99 3.57
C GLU A 38 -1.39 3.50 4.01
N SER A 39 -1.39 4.37 5.01
CA SER A 39 -0.18 4.78 5.72
C SER A 39 0.07 3.80 6.87
N ARG A 40 1.16 3.01 6.75
CA ARG A 40 1.59 2.01 7.73
C ARG A 40 2.61 2.60 8.68
N ARG A 41 2.46 2.29 9.96
CA ARG A 41 3.45 2.59 10.99
C ARG A 41 3.86 1.33 11.71
N VAL A 42 5.14 1.27 12.08
CA VAL A 42 5.63 0.19 12.94
C VAL A 42 5.04 0.34 14.34
N THR A 43 4.49 -0.76 14.83
CA THR A 43 3.90 -0.88 16.16
C THR A 43 4.41 -2.17 16.80
N LYS A 44 4.05 -2.40 18.07
CA LYS A 44 4.33 -3.67 18.74
C LYS A 44 3.70 -4.92 18.09
N PHE A 45 2.74 -4.71 17.17
CA PHE A 45 2.10 -5.79 16.40
C PHE A 45 2.67 -5.90 14.99
N SER A 46 3.66 -5.07 14.64
CA SER A 46 4.29 -5.11 13.34
C SER A 46 5.30 -6.25 13.27
N CYS A 47 5.36 -6.81 12.08
CA CYS A 47 6.05 -8.03 11.77
C CYS A 47 6.33 -7.97 10.26
N GLY A 48 7.58 -8.05 9.82
CA GLY A 48 7.89 -7.89 8.40
C GLY A 48 9.36 -7.63 8.06
N PRO A 49 9.64 -7.35 6.77
CA PRO A 49 10.99 -7.19 6.21
C PRO A 49 11.67 -5.88 6.60
N THR A 50 10.96 -4.97 7.27
CA THR A 50 11.45 -3.65 7.64
C THR A 50 10.82 -3.19 8.95
N ASP A 51 11.58 -2.38 9.70
CA ASP A 51 11.16 -1.64 10.89
C ASP A 51 10.80 -0.17 10.56
N ARG A 52 10.67 0.14 9.26
CA ARG A 52 10.38 1.50 8.78
C ARG A 52 8.90 1.75 8.59
N ASN A 53 8.54 3.02 8.71
CA ASN A 53 7.24 3.56 8.33
C ASN A 53 7.17 3.80 6.83
N GLY A 54 5.98 3.73 6.25
CA GLY A 54 5.77 4.03 4.83
C GLY A 54 4.34 3.82 4.38
N VAL A 55 4.12 3.91 3.07
CA VAL A 55 2.82 3.67 2.45
C VAL A 55 2.77 2.24 1.93
N LEU A 56 1.69 1.51 2.23
CA LEU A 56 1.44 0.18 1.67
C LEU A 56 0.36 0.28 0.59
N VAL A 57 0.67 -0.25 -0.59
CA VAL A 57 -0.25 -0.37 -1.72
C VAL A 57 -0.47 -1.86 -1.99
N TYR A 58 -1.72 -2.28 -2.16
CA TYR A 58 -2.06 -3.68 -2.41
C TYR A 58 -3.35 -3.80 -3.22
N THR A 59 -3.49 -4.91 -3.95
CA THR A 59 -4.71 -5.22 -4.67
C THR A 59 -5.66 -6.03 -3.80
N TYR A 60 -6.95 -5.82 -4.02
CA TYR A 60 -8.05 -6.66 -3.57
C TYR A 60 -8.70 -7.35 -4.77
N ASP A 61 -8.94 -8.65 -4.67
CA ASP A 61 -9.67 -9.45 -5.66
C ASP A 61 -10.83 -10.20 -4.99
N ALA A 62 -12.05 -9.73 -5.24
CA ALA A 62 -13.29 -10.28 -4.70
C ALA A 62 -13.72 -11.61 -5.35
N THR A 63 -13.00 -12.09 -6.37
CA THR A 63 -13.22 -13.43 -6.95
C THR A 63 -12.53 -14.53 -6.15
N LEU A 64 -11.58 -14.15 -5.29
CA LEU A 64 -10.86 -15.03 -4.38
C LEU A 64 -11.49 -15.01 -2.99
N GLY A 65 -11.43 -16.14 -2.29
CA GLY A 65 -12.09 -16.34 -1.00
C GLY A 65 -11.20 -16.93 0.08
N HIS A 66 -11.83 -17.70 0.97
CA HIS A 66 -11.13 -18.35 2.07
C HIS A 66 -10.04 -19.30 1.57
N GLY A 67 -8.84 -19.18 2.14
CA GLY A 67 -7.67 -19.99 1.75
C GLY A 67 -6.92 -19.45 0.53
N GLU A 68 -7.39 -18.37 -0.09
CA GLU A 68 -6.74 -17.71 -1.22
C GLU A 68 -6.22 -16.32 -0.83
N ASN A 69 -5.21 -15.84 -1.56
CA ASN A 69 -4.64 -14.51 -1.34
C ASN A 69 -5.46 -13.44 -2.06
N PHE A 70 -6.61 -13.08 -1.50
CA PHE A 70 -7.45 -11.99 -2.02
C PHE A 70 -6.89 -10.59 -1.74
N LEU A 71 -5.79 -10.48 -0.99
CA LEU A 71 -5.02 -9.24 -0.78
C LEU A 71 -3.56 -9.48 -1.16
N THR A 72 -3.04 -8.73 -2.13
CA THR A 72 -1.67 -8.90 -2.62
C THR A 72 -0.91 -7.56 -2.62
N PRO A 73 0.19 -7.42 -1.84
CA PRO A 73 1.02 -6.22 -1.85
C PRO A 73 1.67 -5.92 -3.20
N ALA A 74 1.65 -4.67 -3.62
CA ALA A 74 2.44 -4.18 -4.75
C ALA A 74 3.86 -3.84 -4.27
N ILE A 75 4.85 -4.58 -4.77
CA ILE A 75 6.25 -4.42 -4.37
C ILE A 75 6.96 -3.44 -5.32
N PRO A 76 7.66 -2.41 -4.83
CA PRO A 76 8.49 -1.55 -5.66
C PRO A 76 9.54 -2.36 -6.45
N LYS A 77 9.78 -1.98 -7.72
CA LYS A 77 10.74 -2.70 -8.56
C LYS A 77 12.15 -2.64 -7.96
N GLY A 78 12.86 -3.75 -8.01
CA GLY A 78 14.25 -3.84 -7.56
C GLY A 78 14.45 -4.01 -6.05
N ARG A 79 13.38 -4.18 -5.27
CA ARG A 79 13.50 -4.51 -3.84
C ARG A 79 14.10 -5.91 -3.67
N ALA A 80 15.18 -6.00 -2.91
CA ALA A 80 15.80 -7.27 -2.56
C ALA A 80 14.94 -8.03 -1.55
N VAL A 81 14.99 -9.36 -1.61
CA VAL A 81 14.43 -10.22 -0.55
C VAL A 81 15.26 -10.02 0.71
N THR A 82 14.59 -9.74 1.83
CA THR A 82 15.24 -9.53 3.12
C THR A 82 14.81 -10.60 4.11
N SER A 83 15.71 -10.96 5.02
CA SER A 83 15.36 -11.80 6.16
C SER A 83 14.28 -11.11 7.00
N ILE A 84 13.36 -11.90 7.55
CA ILE A 84 12.30 -11.39 8.41
C ILE A 84 12.74 -11.59 9.86
N ALA A 85 12.70 -10.53 10.64
CA ALA A 85 13.04 -10.60 12.05
C ALA A 85 11.99 -11.44 12.82
N PRO A 86 12.42 -12.26 13.82
CA PRO A 86 11.49 -12.86 14.77
C PRO A 86 10.58 -11.80 15.42
N PRO A 87 9.31 -12.09 15.75
CA PRO A 87 8.68 -13.42 15.84
C PRO A 87 7.99 -13.90 14.55
N CYS A 88 8.17 -13.23 13.42
CA CYS A 88 7.46 -13.59 12.19
C CYS A 88 7.96 -14.94 11.65
N GLN A 89 7.07 -15.93 11.59
CA GLN A 89 7.34 -17.23 10.99
C GLN A 89 6.85 -17.27 9.54
N VAL A 90 7.46 -16.45 8.69
CA VAL A 90 7.14 -16.36 7.27
C VAL A 90 8.42 -16.46 6.44
N SER A 91 8.30 -16.97 5.22
CA SER A 91 9.42 -16.98 4.27
C SER A 91 9.87 -15.54 3.97
N PRO A 92 11.18 -15.30 3.80
CA PRO A 92 11.71 -14.02 3.34
C PRO A 92 11.00 -13.47 2.11
N PHE A 93 10.68 -12.19 2.12
CA PHE A 93 10.05 -11.50 0.99
C PHE A 93 10.59 -10.06 0.87
N PRO A 94 10.50 -9.43 -0.31
CA PRO A 94 10.94 -8.05 -0.48
C PRO A 94 10.05 -7.07 0.29
N ASP A 95 10.65 -5.97 0.76
CA ASP A 95 9.91 -4.90 1.45
C ASP A 95 8.88 -4.22 0.53
N PRO A 96 7.57 -4.32 0.83
CA PRO A 96 6.50 -3.73 0.02
C PRO A 96 6.20 -2.27 0.37
N LEU A 97 6.78 -1.70 1.43
CA LEU A 97 6.49 -0.32 1.82
C LEU A 97 7.15 0.66 0.85
N LEU A 98 6.34 1.60 0.35
CA LEU A 98 6.81 2.76 -0.40
C LEU A 98 7.30 3.82 0.57
N TYR A 99 8.53 4.29 0.35
CA TYR A 99 9.11 5.45 1.00
C TYR A 99 8.96 6.69 0.12
N GLU A 100 9.32 7.86 0.65
CA GLU A 100 9.37 9.09 -0.13
C GLU A 100 10.16 8.91 -1.44
N GLY A 101 9.55 9.29 -2.56
CA GLY A 101 10.10 9.11 -3.91
C GLY A 101 9.80 7.75 -4.54
N ASP A 102 9.41 6.73 -3.77
CA ASP A 102 9.03 5.44 -4.33
C ASP A 102 7.70 5.50 -5.07
N LYS A 103 7.57 4.58 -6.04
CA LYS A 103 6.36 4.40 -6.82
C LYS A 103 6.07 2.93 -7.11
N VAL A 104 4.79 2.62 -7.27
CA VAL A 104 4.30 1.36 -7.83
C VAL A 104 3.19 1.62 -8.83
N THR A 105 3.07 0.74 -9.82
CA THR A 105 1.95 0.73 -10.76
C THR A 105 1.33 -0.66 -10.74
N VAL A 106 0.03 -0.73 -10.44
CA VAL A 106 -0.72 -1.99 -10.34
C VAL A 106 -2.17 -1.75 -10.76
N GLU A 107 -2.76 -2.67 -11.53
CA GLU A 107 -4.13 -2.54 -12.05
C GLU A 107 -4.38 -1.15 -12.70
N GLU A 108 -3.41 -0.68 -13.50
CA GLU A 108 -3.40 0.64 -14.17
C GLU A 108 -3.41 1.86 -13.24
N VAL A 109 -3.32 1.66 -11.93
CA VAL A 109 -3.19 2.72 -10.92
C VAL A 109 -1.72 2.87 -10.55
N THR A 110 -1.19 4.08 -10.72
CA THR A 110 0.15 4.43 -10.23
C THR A 110 0.02 5.23 -8.95
N VAL A 111 0.78 4.83 -7.93
CA VAL A 111 0.88 5.51 -6.64
C VAL A 111 2.32 5.93 -6.43
N ILE A 112 2.53 7.21 -6.08
CA ILE A 112 3.84 7.80 -5.76
C ILE A 112 3.74 8.42 -4.37
N VAL A 113 4.72 8.17 -3.51
CA VAL A 113 4.84 8.86 -2.22
C VAL A 113 5.62 10.15 -2.45
N LEU A 114 4.96 11.29 -2.23
CA LEU A 114 5.54 12.61 -2.43
C LEU A 114 6.30 13.10 -1.20
N GLU A 115 5.82 12.75 -0.02
CA GLU A 115 6.39 13.17 1.27
C GLU A 115 5.98 12.14 2.34
N SER A 116 6.90 11.79 3.24
CA SER A 116 6.63 10.87 4.34
C SER A 116 7.12 11.40 5.69
N GLY A 117 6.28 11.28 6.71
CA GLY A 117 6.58 11.72 8.08
C GLY A 117 5.52 11.23 9.06
N THR A 118 4.93 12.13 9.86
CA THR A 118 3.77 11.76 10.70
C THR A 118 2.58 11.34 9.83
N LEU A 119 2.35 12.06 8.73
CA LEU A 119 1.40 11.76 7.68
C LEU A 119 2.16 11.43 6.39
N ASP A 120 1.50 10.81 5.41
CA ASP A 120 2.08 10.56 4.10
C ASP A 120 1.28 11.28 3.01
N ARG A 121 1.95 12.11 2.19
CA ARG A 121 1.33 12.72 1.01
C ARG A 121 1.60 11.84 -0.20
N ILE A 122 0.54 11.45 -0.89
CA ILE A 122 0.62 10.57 -2.07
C ILE A 122 -0.02 11.23 -3.29
N ARG A 123 0.47 10.82 -4.46
CA ARG A 123 -0.17 11.09 -5.76
C ARG A 123 -0.62 9.77 -6.35
N ILE A 124 -1.86 9.75 -6.81
CA ILE A 124 -2.48 8.63 -7.50
C ILE A 124 -2.80 9.09 -8.92
N THR A 125 -2.39 8.32 -9.92
CA THR A 125 -2.79 8.51 -11.32
C THR A 125 -3.36 7.22 -11.88
N ARG A 126 -4.30 7.33 -12.82
CA ARG A 126 -4.87 6.19 -13.54
C ARG A 126 -4.43 6.25 -14.99
N GLY A 127 -3.92 5.13 -15.52
CA GLY A 127 -3.66 4.97 -16.94
C GLY A 127 -4.97 5.10 -17.73
N ASN A 128 -4.93 5.86 -18.82
CA ASN A 128 -6.03 5.94 -19.78
C ASN A 128 -6.14 4.66 -20.61
#